data_AF-A0A935KI48-F1
#
_entry.id   AF-A0A935KI48-F1
#
_cell.length_a   1.000
_cell.length_b   1.000
_cell.length_c   1.000
_cell.angle_alpha   90.00
_cell.angle_beta   90.00
_cell.angle_gamma   90.00
#
_symmetry.space_group_name_H-M   'P 1'
#
loop_
_entity.id
_entity.type
_entity.pdbx_description
1 polymer ?
#
loop_
_entity_poly.entity_id
_entity_poly.type
_entity_poly.pdbx_seq_one_letter_code
_entity_poly.pdbx_strand_id
1 'polypeptide(L)'
;MKLLQELLGTGKTITPDENKIEEIDRLFKEDKASLAEYNLQDAVLVTDIFFKTGLIVLSVRRAQISGLLMDQLGMMTAAFDHFYLPRLHRAGFAAPNLKDIQTNEHAAGGYVIEPTPGIYENIIVLDFKSLYPSIIQTFKIDPYSLLMKDVDTIQTLNGYKFSASLHILPNFIDELMKLRDIAKKKKDKQLSQAIKILMNSFYGVMGSYGCRFYHPDLPRAITGSGHKLLLGSKDYLENKGLKVVYGDTDSLFVMLNDISVDDGEAQGKKIVKELNHYWKNKLKKEFKVESYLELEFEKYYRKFIITPARGADIGAKKRYAGLVTKDGKENIEFVGMEFVRSDWTKLAKEFQVELYQKVFDGVEVEDWIRGEIQKLKSGKFDDKLIYRKRLRKEVEDYTKNVPPHARAAKLLMSRAMLFIMQSHSADQFQSN
;
A
#
# COMPACT_ATOMS: atom_id res chain seq x y z
N MET A 1 5.66 15.18 -18.26
CA MET A 1 5.89 16.48 -17.59
C MET A 1 6.06 16.29 -16.10
N LYS A 2 5.01 15.94 -15.32
CA LYS A 2 5.13 15.81 -13.86
C LYS A 2 6.19 14.81 -13.37
N LEU A 3 6.27 13.62 -13.98
CA LEU A 3 7.27 12.61 -13.63
C LEU A 3 8.71 13.09 -13.89
N LEU A 4 8.95 13.77 -15.01
CA LEU A 4 10.28 14.28 -15.39
C LEU A 4 10.69 15.41 -14.45
N GLN A 5 9.78 16.30 -14.11
CA GLN A 5 10.08 17.40 -13.20
C GLN A 5 10.27 16.92 -11.76
N GLU A 6 9.47 15.95 -11.31
CA GLU A 6 9.63 15.33 -9.98
C GLU A 6 10.90 14.48 -9.86
N LEU A 7 11.28 13.74 -10.90
CA LEU A 7 12.44 12.86 -10.86
C LEU A 7 13.72 13.54 -11.30
N LEU A 8 13.73 14.23 -12.43
CA LEU A 8 14.94 14.78 -13.07
C LEU A 8 15.10 16.30 -12.88
N GLY A 9 14.06 17.00 -12.41
CA GLY A 9 14.08 18.47 -12.30
C GLY A 9 13.99 19.19 -13.65
N THR A 10 13.75 18.45 -14.74
CA THR A 10 13.69 18.96 -16.10
C THR A 10 12.28 18.81 -16.70
N GLY A 11 11.89 19.80 -17.50
CA GLY A 11 10.67 19.77 -18.32
C GLY A 11 10.93 19.18 -19.71
N LYS A 12 9.86 18.92 -20.47
CA LYS A 12 10.00 18.73 -21.92
C LYS A 12 10.10 20.10 -22.58
N THR A 13 10.84 20.18 -23.69
CA THR A 13 10.99 21.37 -24.54
C THR A 13 9.67 21.80 -25.18
N ILE A 14 8.82 20.85 -25.57
CA ILE A 14 7.44 21.12 -26.02
C ILE A 14 6.48 20.75 -24.89
N THR A 15 5.70 21.72 -24.43
CA THR A 15 4.67 21.52 -23.40
C THR A 15 3.36 21.02 -24.03
N PRO A 16 2.57 20.18 -23.33
CA PRO A 16 1.29 19.68 -23.84
C PRO A 16 0.17 20.73 -23.85
N ASP A 17 0.45 21.94 -23.36
CA ASP A 17 -0.49 23.05 -23.26
C ASP A 17 -0.51 23.89 -24.56
N GLU A 18 0.53 23.75 -25.37
CA GLU A 18 0.57 24.17 -26.77
C GLU A 18 0.11 23.01 -27.66
N ASN A 19 -0.45 23.31 -28.83
CA ASN A 19 -1.00 22.32 -29.74
C ASN A 19 0.13 21.43 -30.29
N LYS A 20 0.55 20.45 -29.49
CA LYS A 20 1.80 19.70 -29.62
C LYS A 20 1.97 19.08 -31.01
N ILE A 21 0.86 18.68 -31.61
CA ILE A 21 0.81 18.10 -32.95
C ILE A 21 1.17 19.16 -33.99
N GLU A 22 0.57 20.35 -33.92
CA GLU A 22 0.86 21.46 -34.83
C GLU A 22 2.32 21.92 -34.72
N GLU A 23 2.88 21.96 -33.51
CA GLU A 23 4.29 22.33 -33.34
C GLU A 23 5.24 21.26 -33.90
N ILE A 24 4.93 19.97 -33.72
CA ILE A 24 5.69 18.89 -34.35
C ILE A 24 5.60 18.98 -35.89
N ASP A 25 4.41 19.25 -36.43
CA ASP A 25 4.19 19.42 -37.87
C ASP A 25 4.95 20.63 -38.43
N ARG A 26 4.97 21.74 -37.66
CA ARG A 26 5.74 22.93 -38.00
C ARG A 26 7.23 22.63 -38.01
N LEU A 27 7.77 22.01 -36.95
CA LEU A 27 9.18 21.63 -36.87
C LEU A 27 9.56 20.66 -38.00
N PHE A 28 8.69 19.72 -38.37
CA PHE A 28 8.98 18.83 -39.50
C PHE A 28 9.09 19.57 -40.84
N LYS A 29 8.25 20.60 -41.07
CA LYS A 29 8.24 21.39 -42.30
C LYS A 29 9.34 22.44 -42.35
N GLU A 30 9.63 23.08 -41.21
CA GLU A 30 10.44 24.29 -41.13
C GLU A 30 11.81 24.08 -40.47
N ASP A 31 11.94 23.17 -39.50
CA ASP A 31 13.16 22.98 -38.70
C ASP A 31 13.35 21.53 -38.21
N LYS A 32 13.77 20.66 -39.14
CA LYS A 32 14.00 19.23 -38.87
C LYS A 32 15.12 18.98 -37.87
N ALA A 33 16.07 19.91 -37.73
CA ALA A 33 17.17 19.77 -36.78
C ALA A 33 16.65 19.89 -35.34
N SER A 34 15.82 20.91 -35.07
CA SER A 34 15.14 21.05 -33.78
C SER A 34 14.19 19.89 -33.48
N LEU A 35 13.51 19.33 -34.50
CA LEU A 35 12.71 18.12 -34.32
C LEU A 35 13.58 16.90 -33.93
N ALA A 36 14.75 16.73 -34.55
CA ALA A 36 15.67 15.66 -34.23
C ALA A 36 16.22 15.79 -32.80
N GLU A 37 16.57 17.00 -32.37
CA GLU A 37 16.99 17.29 -30.99
C GLU A 37 15.87 16.99 -29.99
N TYR A 38 14.63 17.41 -30.28
CA TYR A 38 13.45 17.08 -29.48
C TYR A 38 13.26 15.56 -29.31
N ASN A 39 13.38 14.81 -30.41
CA ASN A 39 13.23 13.35 -30.39
C ASN A 39 14.38 12.67 -29.60
N LEU A 40 15.62 13.11 -29.82
CA LEU A 40 16.78 12.62 -29.08
C LEU A 40 16.62 12.88 -27.58
N GLN A 41 16.18 14.08 -27.20
CA GLN A 41 15.92 14.43 -25.82
C GLN A 41 14.88 13.50 -25.19
N ASP A 42 13.80 13.16 -25.90
CA ASP A 42 12.80 12.20 -25.39
C ASP A 42 13.40 10.80 -25.13
N ALA A 43 14.31 10.32 -25.99
CA ALA A 43 15.02 9.05 -25.78
C ALA A 43 16.01 9.08 -24.60
N VAL A 44 16.76 10.19 -24.47
CA VAL A 44 17.70 10.42 -23.35
C VAL A 44 16.94 10.47 -22.03
N LEU A 45 15.83 11.20 -21.97
CA LEU A 45 15.02 11.34 -20.76
C LEU A 45 14.48 9.99 -20.26
N VAL A 46 14.07 9.09 -21.17
CA VAL A 46 13.67 7.73 -20.79
C VAL A 46 14.85 6.98 -20.17
N THR A 47 16.02 7.05 -20.80
CA THR A 47 17.24 6.40 -20.32
C THR A 47 17.63 6.91 -18.92
N ASP A 48 17.58 8.22 -18.71
CA ASP A 48 17.88 8.86 -17.42
C ASP A 48 16.89 8.46 -16.33
N ILE A 49 15.60 8.30 -16.66
CA ILE A 49 14.61 7.76 -15.73
C ILE A 49 15.03 6.35 -15.28
N PHE A 50 15.42 5.47 -16.21
CA PHE A 50 15.83 4.10 -15.85
C PHE A 50 17.08 4.09 -14.97
N PHE A 51 18.08 4.90 -15.26
CA PHE A 51 19.28 5.02 -14.43
C PHE A 51 18.98 5.58 -13.05
N LYS A 52 18.24 6.70 -12.97
CA LYS A 52 17.94 7.36 -11.70
C LYS A 52 17.06 6.51 -10.78
N THR A 53 16.11 5.77 -11.36
CA THR A 53 15.21 4.90 -10.59
C THR A 53 15.84 3.54 -10.26
N GLY A 54 16.88 3.12 -10.98
CA GLY A 54 17.50 1.80 -10.84
C GLY A 54 16.55 0.66 -11.23
N LEU A 55 15.55 0.91 -12.07
CA LEU A 55 14.52 -0.06 -12.44
C LEU A 55 15.09 -1.29 -13.16
N ILE A 56 16.12 -1.12 -14.01
CA ILE A 56 16.77 -2.24 -14.69
C ILE A 56 17.42 -3.17 -13.66
N VAL A 57 18.21 -2.60 -12.73
CA VAL A 57 18.86 -3.37 -11.67
C VAL A 57 17.82 -4.09 -10.82
N LEU A 58 16.73 -3.41 -10.45
CA LEU A 58 15.62 -4.03 -9.72
C LEU A 58 15.02 -5.20 -10.50
N SER A 59 14.75 -5.04 -11.80
CA SER A 59 14.20 -6.11 -12.65
C SER A 59 15.14 -7.31 -12.75
N VAL A 60 16.45 -7.08 -12.92
CA VAL A 60 17.47 -8.13 -12.91
C VAL A 60 17.48 -8.87 -11.56
N ARG A 61 17.48 -8.14 -10.43
CA ARG A 61 17.41 -8.76 -9.10
C ARG A 61 16.16 -9.60 -8.93
N ARG A 62 15.00 -9.10 -9.38
CA ARG A 62 13.72 -9.82 -9.32
C ARG A 62 13.74 -11.09 -10.15
N ALA A 63 14.31 -11.06 -11.35
CA ALA A 63 14.47 -12.24 -12.19
C ALA A 63 15.34 -13.30 -11.50
N GLN A 64 16.50 -12.89 -10.96
CA GLN A 64 17.44 -13.79 -10.27
C GLN A 64 16.82 -14.51 -9.06
N ILE A 65 15.96 -13.85 -8.28
CA ILE A 65 15.35 -14.45 -7.08
C ILE A 65 14.05 -15.21 -7.36
N SER A 66 13.31 -14.85 -8.41
CA SER A 66 12.01 -15.46 -8.73
C SER A 66 12.10 -16.62 -9.72
N GLY A 67 13.22 -16.69 -10.47
CA GLY A 67 13.40 -17.64 -11.57
C GLY A 67 12.58 -17.30 -12.82
N LEU A 68 11.97 -16.12 -12.87
CA LEU A 68 11.22 -15.63 -14.03
C LEU A 68 12.09 -14.82 -14.97
N LEU A 69 11.65 -14.74 -16.23
CA LEU A 69 12.21 -13.82 -17.21
C LEU A 69 11.94 -12.36 -16.80
N MET A 70 12.84 -11.47 -17.20
CA MET A 70 12.85 -10.07 -16.77
C MET A 70 11.62 -9.28 -17.26
N ASP A 71 10.98 -9.73 -18.33
CA ASP A 71 9.75 -9.22 -18.94
C ASP A 71 8.47 -9.88 -18.38
N GLN A 72 8.59 -10.91 -17.54
CA GLN A 72 7.46 -11.67 -16.97
C GLN A 72 7.29 -11.52 -15.45
N LEU A 73 7.93 -10.51 -14.85
CA LEU A 73 7.99 -10.32 -13.40
C LEU A 73 6.62 -10.04 -12.72
N GLY A 74 5.52 -9.91 -13.46
CA GLY A 74 4.18 -9.75 -12.88
C GLY A 74 3.54 -11.07 -12.41
N MET A 75 4.03 -12.22 -12.87
CA MET A 75 3.38 -13.53 -12.72
C MET A 75 3.80 -14.23 -11.41
N MET A 76 3.31 -13.75 -10.27
CA MET A 76 3.75 -14.26 -8.95
C MET A 76 3.41 -15.74 -8.71
N THR A 77 2.34 -16.26 -9.32
CA THR A 77 2.02 -17.70 -9.28
C THR A 77 3.09 -18.54 -9.95
N ALA A 78 3.65 -18.08 -11.07
CA ALA A 78 4.74 -18.76 -11.77
C ALA A 78 6.05 -18.73 -10.97
N ALA A 79 6.34 -17.62 -10.27
CA ALA A 79 7.49 -17.56 -9.35
C ALA A 79 7.37 -18.57 -8.20
N PHE A 80 6.16 -18.73 -7.65
CA PHE A 80 5.89 -19.74 -6.63
C PHE A 80 6.08 -21.16 -7.18
N ASP A 81 5.54 -21.47 -8.37
CA ASP A 81 5.73 -22.76 -9.03
C ASP A 81 7.22 -23.07 -9.26
N HIS A 82 7.98 -22.11 -9.80
CA HIS A 82 9.42 -22.27 -10.05
C HIS A 82 10.20 -22.62 -8.78
N PHE A 83 9.88 -21.94 -7.67
CA PHE A 83 10.49 -22.20 -6.37
C PHE A 83 10.05 -23.54 -5.78
N TYR A 84 8.76 -23.83 -5.82
CA TYR A 84 8.12 -24.85 -4.99
C TYR A 84 8.19 -26.25 -5.62
N LEU A 85 8.00 -26.36 -6.94
CA LEU A 85 7.92 -27.65 -7.64
C LEU A 85 9.18 -28.51 -7.46
N PRO A 86 10.41 -28.00 -7.64
CA PRO A 86 11.61 -28.84 -7.47
C PRO A 86 11.73 -29.39 -6.06
N ARG A 87 11.33 -28.61 -5.04
CA ARG A 87 11.40 -29.01 -3.63
C ARG A 87 10.32 -30.02 -3.27
N LEU A 88 9.10 -29.82 -3.79
CA LEU A 88 8.00 -30.77 -3.65
C LEU A 88 8.34 -32.12 -4.30
N HIS A 89 8.95 -32.11 -5.49
CA HIS A 89 9.40 -33.33 -6.16
C HIS A 89 10.46 -34.08 -5.36
N ARG A 90 11.40 -33.36 -4.72
CA ARG A 90 12.40 -33.97 -3.81
C ARG A 90 11.78 -34.55 -2.53
N ALA A 91 10.63 -34.02 -2.11
CA ALA A 91 9.84 -34.59 -1.03
C ALA A 91 8.98 -35.81 -1.47
N GLY A 92 9.04 -36.20 -2.74
CA GLY A 92 8.33 -37.37 -3.28
C GLY A 92 6.91 -37.10 -3.77
N PHE A 93 6.51 -35.83 -3.93
CA PHE A 93 5.16 -35.45 -4.34
C PHE A 93 5.15 -34.75 -5.70
N ALA A 94 4.09 -34.97 -6.47
CA ALA A 94 3.76 -34.17 -7.64
C ALA A 94 2.74 -33.08 -7.27
N ALA A 95 2.78 -31.94 -7.94
CA ALA A 95 1.82 -30.87 -7.74
C ALA A 95 0.46 -31.17 -8.42
N PRO A 96 -0.66 -30.67 -7.87
CA PRO A 96 -1.96 -30.81 -8.50
C PRO A 96 -2.08 -29.96 -9.79
N ASN A 97 -3.07 -30.25 -10.63
CA ASN A 97 -3.42 -29.37 -11.74
C ASN A 97 -4.36 -28.26 -11.27
N LEU A 98 -4.27 -27.10 -11.91
CA LEU A 98 -5.14 -25.96 -11.60
C LEU A 98 -6.63 -26.28 -11.79
N LYS A 99 -6.96 -27.13 -12.77
CA LYS A 99 -8.33 -27.55 -13.08
C LYS A 99 -8.97 -28.38 -11.97
N ASP A 100 -8.16 -29.00 -11.12
CA ASP A 100 -8.61 -29.90 -10.06
C ASP A 100 -8.88 -29.12 -8.75
N ILE A 101 -8.55 -27.83 -8.73
CA ILE A 101 -8.69 -26.96 -7.56
C ILE A 101 -10.12 -26.43 -7.45
N GLN A 102 -10.78 -26.72 -6.33
CA GLN A 102 -12.11 -26.19 -6.03
C GLN A 102 -12.02 -24.79 -5.43
N THR A 103 -12.45 -23.78 -6.18
CA THR A 103 -12.31 -22.36 -5.83
C THR A 103 -13.63 -21.81 -5.28
N ASN A 104 -14.05 -22.31 -4.13
CA ASN A 104 -15.41 -22.03 -3.63
C ASN A 104 -15.41 -21.05 -2.45
N GLU A 105 -14.24 -20.73 -1.88
CA GLU A 105 -14.18 -20.06 -0.60
C GLU A 105 -13.09 -18.96 -0.53
N HIS A 106 -13.50 -17.78 -0.07
CA HIS A 106 -12.58 -16.68 0.20
C HIS A 106 -12.14 -16.67 1.67
N ALA A 107 -10.87 -16.39 1.92
CA ALA A 107 -10.39 -16.07 3.26
C ALA A 107 -10.67 -14.60 3.59
N ALA A 108 -11.05 -14.32 4.84
CA ALA A 108 -11.12 -12.96 5.34
C ALA A 108 -9.71 -12.32 5.31
N GLY A 109 -9.64 -11.04 4.94
CA GLY A 109 -8.39 -10.27 4.91
C GLY A 109 -7.88 -9.87 6.30
N GLY A 110 -7.05 -8.83 6.36
CA GLY A 110 -6.58 -8.26 7.64
C GLY A 110 -7.74 -7.79 8.53
N TYR A 111 -7.54 -7.87 9.85
CA TYR A 111 -8.50 -7.37 10.84
C TYR A 111 -8.20 -5.94 11.21
N VAL A 112 -9.25 -5.16 11.43
CA VAL A 112 -9.14 -3.77 11.87
C VAL A 112 -9.91 -3.65 13.17
N ILE A 113 -9.20 -3.34 14.26
CA ILE A 113 -9.81 -3.00 15.54
C ILE A 113 -10.69 -1.77 15.31
N GLU A 114 -11.90 -1.80 15.86
CA GLU A 114 -12.82 -0.68 15.73
C GLU A 114 -12.20 0.59 16.33
N PRO A 115 -11.95 1.62 15.50
CA PRO A 115 -11.39 2.87 15.99
C PRO A 115 -12.39 3.60 16.87
N THR A 116 -11.91 4.18 17.96
CA THR A 116 -12.67 5.18 18.72
C THR A 116 -12.40 6.55 18.09
N PRO A 117 -13.43 7.33 17.67
CA PRO A 117 -13.21 8.70 17.23
C PRO A 117 -12.77 9.57 18.40
N GLY A 118 -11.90 10.54 18.12
CA GLY A 118 -11.44 11.47 19.13
C GLY A 118 -10.16 12.20 18.73
N ILE A 119 -9.80 13.17 19.57
CA ILE A 119 -8.51 13.83 19.58
C ILE A 119 -7.75 13.26 20.77
N TYR A 120 -6.58 12.71 20.51
CA TYR A 120 -5.73 12.00 21.45
C TYR A 120 -4.36 12.67 21.51
N GLU A 121 -3.68 12.43 22.62
CA GLU A 121 -2.27 12.79 22.79
C GLU A 121 -1.44 11.54 23.03
N ASN A 122 -0.15 11.63 22.73
CA ASN A 122 0.86 10.64 23.06
C ASN A 122 0.54 9.21 22.56
N ILE A 123 0.23 9.08 21.26
CA ILE A 123 -0.04 7.80 20.62
C ILE A 123 1.26 7.21 20.07
N ILE A 124 1.65 6.02 20.52
CA ILE A 124 2.68 5.23 19.85
C ILE A 124 2.05 4.26 18.85
N VAL A 125 2.78 4.01 17.77
CA VAL A 125 2.43 2.99 16.78
C VAL A 125 3.43 1.86 16.86
N LEU A 126 2.91 0.65 17.08
CA LEU A 126 3.67 -0.59 17.10
C LEU A 126 3.26 -1.41 15.87
N ASP A 127 4.21 -1.90 15.09
CA ASP A 127 3.95 -2.63 13.84
C ASP A 127 4.72 -3.97 13.81
N PHE A 128 4.05 -5.04 13.39
CA PHE A 128 4.70 -6.34 13.20
C PHE A 128 5.50 -6.36 11.90
N LYS A 129 6.80 -6.51 12.04
CA LYS A 129 7.71 -6.64 10.90
C LYS A 129 7.39 -7.90 10.10
N SER A 130 6.87 -7.70 8.89
CA SER A 130 6.54 -8.80 7.97
C SER A 130 5.64 -9.84 8.64
N LEU A 131 4.49 -9.40 9.19
CA LEU A 131 3.57 -10.23 9.97
C LEU A 131 3.24 -11.57 9.30
N TYR A 132 2.79 -11.58 8.04
CA TYR A 132 2.38 -12.82 7.40
C TYR A 132 3.55 -13.79 7.14
N PRO A 133 4.72 -13.35 6.61
CA PRO A 133 5.92 -14.19 6.58
C PRO A 133 6.32 -14.78 7.95
N SER A 134 6.29 -13.98 9.02
CA SER A 134 6.65 -14.45 10.36
C SER A 134 5.63 -15.44 10.94
N ILE A 135 4.33 -15.27 10.65
CA ILE A 135 3.29 -16.26 10.98
C ILE A 135 3.54 -17.57 10.22
N ILE A 136 3.86 -17.50 8.93
CA ILE A 136 4.20 -18.68 8.11
C ILE A 136 5.37 -19.43 8.73
N GLN A 137 6.42 -18.73 9.15
CA GLN A 137 7.59 -19.36 9.78
C GLN A 137 7.32 -19.94 11.17
N THR A 138 6.52 -19.24 11.97
CA THR A 138 6.18 -19.63 13.34
C THR A 138 5.32 -20.90 13.36
N PHE A 139 4.32 -20.98 12.47
CA PHE A 139 3.37 -22.10 12.45
C PHE A 139 3.53 -23.04 11.26
N LYS A 140 4.66 -22.95 10.55
CA LYS A 140 5.02 -23.78 9.39
C LYS A 140 3.93 -23.87 8.31
N ILE A 141 3.22 -22.77 8.07
CA ILE A 141 2.09 -22.73 7.14
C ILE A 141 2.60 -22.89 5.71
N ASP A 142 2.26 -24.01 5.09
CA ASP A 142 2.86 -24.44 3.82
C ASP A 142 1.95 -25.48 3.15
N PRO A 143 1.81 -25.51 1.82
CA PRO A 143 0.98 -26.50 1.14
C PRO A 143 1.38 -27.95 1.46
N TYR A 144 2.69 -28.24 1.57
CA TYR A 144 3.18 -29.57 1.88
C TYR A 144 2.98 -29.90 3.36
N SER A 145 3.23 -28.94 4.25
CA SER A 145 2.93 -29.09 5.68
C SER A 145 1.45 -29.31 5.98
N LEU A 146 0.56 -28.69 5.21
CA LEU A 146 -0.89 -28.91 5.31
C LEU A 146 -1.28 -30.33 4.88
N LEU A 147 -0.69 -30.82 3.79
CA LEU A 147 -0.88 -32.19 3.33
C LEU A 147 -0.40 -33.21 4.38
N MET A 148 0.70 -32.89 5.07
CA MET A 148 1.34 -33.74 6.08
C MET A 148 0.90 -33.42 7.51
N LYS A 149 -0.23 -32.72 7.71
CA LYS A 149 -0.64 -32.17 9.02
C LYS A 149 -0.73 -33.17 10.17
N ASP A 150 -0.87 -34.47 9.89
CA ASP A 150 -0.96 -35.53 10.89
C ASP A 150 0.41 -36.07 11.35
N VAL A 151 1.52 -35.58 10.75
CA VAL A 151 2.89 -35.89 11.13
C VAL A 151 3.49 -34.71 11.90
N ASP A 152 3.93 -34.93 13.14
CA ASP A 152 4.58 -33.92 13.98
C ASP A 152 3.77 -32.61 14.05
N THR A 153 2.50 -32.75 14.42
CA THR A 153 1.50 -31.70 14.29
C THR A 153 1.73 -30.52 15.23
N ILE A 154 1.72 -29.32 14.67
CA ILE A 154 1.55 -28.05 15.39
C ILE A 154 0.22 -27.39 15.01
N GLN A 155 -0.23 -26.47 15.86
CA GLN A 155 -1.47 -25.72 15.65
C GLN A 155 -1.21 -24.22 15.60
N THR A 156 -1.94 -23.54 14.73
CA THR A 156 -1.98 -22.07 14.68
C THR A 156 -2.81 -21.49 15.82
N LEU A 157 -2.73 -20.18 16.03
CA LEU A 157 -3.56 -19.48 17.04
C LEU A 157 -5.07 -19.60 16.80
N ASN A 158 -5.46 -19.90 15.57
CA ASN A 158 -6.83 -20.14 15.16
C ASN A 158 -7.14 -21.62 14.87
N GLY A 159 -6.30 -22.55 15.32
CA GLY A 159 -6.61 -23.98 15.40
C GLY A 159 -6.35 -24.81 14.13
N TYR A 160 -5.74 -24.22 13.09
CA TYR A 160 -5.35 -24.98 11.90
C TYR A 160 -4.11 -25.82 12.18
N LYS A 161 -4.05 -27.02 11.59
CA LYS A 161 -2.99 -28.00 11.82
C LYS A 161 -2.02 -28.06 10.64
N PHE A 162 -0.73 -28.15 10.96
CA PHE A 162 0.39 -28.21 10.02
C PHE A 162 1.47 -29.14 10.58
N SER A 163 2.26 -29.77 9.71
CA SER A 163 3.46 -30.49 10.11
C SER A 163 4.59 -29.53 10.52
N ALA A 164 5.15 -29.74 11.70
CA ALA A 164 6.27 -28.95 12.20
C ALA A 164 7.62 -29.30 11.54
N SER A 165 7.76 -30.52 11.01
CA SER A 165 9.00 -31.02 10.42
C SER A 165 8.95 -31.16 8.90
N LEU A 166 7.77 -31.33 8.29
CA LEU A 166 7.62 -31.49 6.85
C LEU A 166 7.06 -30.21 6.23
N HIS A 167 7.95 -29.30 5.83
CA HIS A 167 7.57 -28.01 5.26
C HIS A 167 8.62 -27.46 4.28
N ILE A 168 8.18 -26.70 3.27
CA ILE A 168 9.07 -26.14 2.24
C ILE A 168 9.19 -24.62 2.37
N LEU A 169 8.07 -23.91 2.33
CA LEU A 169 7.99 -22.45 2.30
C LEU A 169 8.64 -21.74 3.51
N PRO A 170 8.50 -22.23 4.76
CA PRO A 170 9.10 -21.58 5.94
C PRO A 170 10.62 -21.43 5.84
N ASN A 171 11.31 -22.46 5.34
CA ASN A 171 12.77 -22.45 5.18
C ASN A 171 13.21 -21.43 4.13
N PHE A 172 12.46 -21.34 3.03
CA PHE A 172 12.77 -20.37 1.99
C PHE A 172 12.50 -18.93 2.42
N ILE A 173 11.44 -18.68 3.19
CA ILE A 173 11.21 -17.37 3.78
C ILE A 173 12.38 -16.99 4.71
N ASP A 174 12.91 -17.94 5.49
CA ASP A 174 14.10 -17.71 6.33
C ASP A 174 15.34 -17.34 5.48
N GLU A 175 15.61 -18.07 4.40
CA GLU A 175 16.67 -17.75 3.44
C GLU A 175 16.51 -16.33 2.85
N LEU A 176 15.30 -15.98 2.41
CA LEU A 176 14.98 -14.68 1.85
C LEU A 176 15.15 -13.55 2.88
N MET A 177 14.71 -13.76 4.13
CA MET A 177 14.87 -12.78 5.20
C MET A 177 16.35 -12.52 5.50
N LYS A 178 17.16 -13.58 5.65
CA LYS A 178 18.61 -13.46 5.83
C LYS A 178 19.27 -12.72 4.66
N LEU A 179 18.91 -13.07 3.43
CA LEU A 179 19.43 -12.41 2.24
C LEU A 179 19.03 -10.92 2.19
N ARG A 180 17.81 -10.59 2.60
CA ARG A 180 17.32 -9.22 2.67
C ARG A 180 18.08 -8.40 3.71
N ASP A 181 18.40 -8.99 4.87
CA ASP A 181 19.19 -8.31 5.89
C ASP A 181 20.63 -8.08 5.44
N ILE A 182 21.23 -9.04 4.73
CA ILE A 182 22.54 -8.84 4.06
C ILE A 182 22.45 -7.71 3.04
N ALA A 183 21.40 -7.68 2.22
CA ALA A 183 21.19 -6.61 1.22
C ALA A 183 21.08 -5.23 1.88
N LYS A 184 20.32 -5.12 2.99
CA LYS A 184 20.25 -3.88 3.79
C LYS A 184 21.61 -3.45 4.33
N LYS A 185 22.38 -4.38 4.92
CA LYS A 185 23.74 -4.11 5.44
C LYS A 185 24.68 -3.62 4.34
N LYS A 186 24.59 -4.21 3.14
CA LYS A 186 25.35 -3.81 1.94
C LYS A 186 24.80 -2.57 1.24
N LYS A 187 23.69 -1.98 1.74
CA LYS A 187 22.97 -0.87 1.12
C LYS A 187 22.48 -1.15 -0.31
N ASP A 188 22.29 -2.43 -0.67
CA ASP A 188 21.66 -2.85 -1.95
C ASP A 188 20.13 -2.71 -1.81
N LYS A 189 19.64 -1.50 -2.10
CA LYS A 189 18.21 -1.15 -2.01
C LYS A 189 17.36 -1.98 -2.97
N GLN A 190 17.86 -2.23 -4.19
CA GLN A 190 17.14 -2.95 -5.24
C GLN A 190 16.93 -4.42 -4.86
N LEU A 191 17.96 -5.11 -4.35
CA LEU A 191 17.82 -6.49 -3.89
C LEU A 191 16.89 -6.58 -2.67
N SER A 192 17.04 -5.68 -1.69
CA SER A 192 16.16 -5.64 -0.52
C SER A 192 14.68 -5.44 -0.90
N GLN A 193 14.42 -4.59 -1.89
CA GLN A 193 13.09 -4.35 -2.42
C GLN A 193 12.56 -5.55 -3.23
N ALA A 194 13.39 -6.17 -4.07
CA ALA A 194 13.02 -7.35 -4.83
C ALA A 194 12.56 -8.49 -3.91
N ILE A 195 13.33 -8.77 -2.85
CA ILE A 195 12.99 -9.80 -1.86
C ILE A 195 11.71 -9.46 -1.12
N LYS A 196 11.52 -8.19 -0.70
CA LYS A 196 10.28 -7.75 -0.05
C LYS A 196 9.05 -8.01 -0.93
N ILE A 197 9.14 -7.69 -2.22
CA ILE A 197 8.06 -7.91 -3.19
C ILE A 197 7.76 -9.41 -3.31
N LEU A 198 8.79 -10.23 -3.46
CA LEU A 198 8.62 -11.69 -3.60
C LEU A 198 7.98 -12.30 -2.35
N MET A 199 8.51 -12.00 -1.16
CA MET A 199 7.98 -12.51 0.11
C MET A 199 6.50 -12.12 0.32
N ASN A 200 6.16 -10.86 0.10
CA ASN A 200 4.79 -10.38 0.26
C ASN A 200 3.81 -11.04 -0.74
N SER A 201 4.31 -11.50 -1.89
CA SER A 201 3.49 -12.15 -2.90
C SER A 201 3.10 -13.59 -2.53
N PHE A 202 3.92 -14.33 -1.78
CA PHE A 202 3.67 -15.76 -1.51
C PHE A 202 2.41 -16.02 -0.68
N TYR A 203 2.11 -15.16 0.30
CA TYR A 203 0.82 -15.20 0.98
C TYR A 203 -0.34 -15.04 -0.02
N GLY A 204 -0.27 -14.01 -0.88
CA GLY A 204 -1.33 -13.72 -1.84
C GLY A 204 -1.51 -14.83 -2.88
N VAL A 205 -0.42 -15.48 -3.27
CA VAL A 205 -0.44 -16.61 -4.20
C VAL A 205 -1.18 -17.82 -3.62
N MET A 206 -0.92 -18.19 -2.37
CA MET A 206 -1.63 -19.32 -1.72
C MET A 206 -3.13 -19.07 -1.53
N GLY A 207 -3.58 -17.81 -1.52
CA GLY A 207 -4.99 -17.43 -1.48
C GLY A 207 -5.63 -17.15 -2.86
N SER A 208 -4.87 -17.28 -3.94
CA SER A 208 -5.34 -16.95 -5.30
C SER A 208 -5.82 -18.19 -6.04
N TYR A 209 -6.99 -18.10 -6.65
CA TYR A 209 -7.56 -19.15 -7.50
C TYR A 209 -6.70 -19.52 -8.72
N GLY A 210 -5.78 -18.64 -9.13
CA GLY A 210 -4.81 -18.91 -10.20
C GLY A 210 -3.59 -19.73 -9.75
N CYS A 211 -3.51 -20.14 -8.48
CA CYS A 211 -2.41 -20.94 -7.94
C CYS A 211 -2.83 -22.41 -7.79
N ARG A 212 -1.99 -23.33 -8.29
CA ARG A 212 -2.21 -24.77 -8.12
C ARG A 212 -2.10 -25.23 -6.66
N PHE A 213 -1.47 -24.45 -5.80
CA PHE A 213 -1.35 -24.72 -4.36
C PHE A 213 -2.40 -23.99 -3.53
N TYR A 214 -3.43 -23.43 -4.16
CA TYR A 214 -4.53 -22.82 -3.42
C TYR A 214 -5.21 -23.85 -2.52
N HIS A 215 -5.38 -23.46 -1.26
CA HIS A 215 -6.23 -24.15 -0.31
C HIS A 215 -6.77 -23.12 0.67
N PRO A 216 -8.08 -23.06 0.98
CA PRO A 216 -8.66 -21.99 1.79
C PRO A 216 -8.08 -21.93 3.21
N ASP A 217 -7.65 -23.06 3.77
CA ASP A 217 -7.02 -23.10 5.10
C ASP A 217 -5.69 -22.37 5.18
N LEU A 218 -4.92 -22.26 4.09
CA LEU A 218 -3.63 -21.56 4.10
C LEU A 218 -3.79 -20.06 4.41
N PRO A 219 -4.54 -19.27 3.61
CA PRO A 219 -4.77 -17.87 3.92
C PRO A 219 -5.59 -17.68 5.20
N ARG A 220 -6.52 -18.58 5.54
CA ARG A 220 -7.30 -18.49 6.80
C ARG A 220 -6.44 -18.70 8.04
N ALA A 221 -5.51 -19.66 8.01
CA ALA A 221 -4.55 -19.89 9.08
C ALA A 221 -3.68 -18.65 9.30
N ILE A 222 -3.21 -18.02 8.22
CA ILE A 222 -2.39 -16.81 8.26
C ILE A 222 -3.18 -15.62 8.81
N THR A 223 -4.30 -15.28 8.16
CA THR A 223 -5.05 -14.06 8.51
C THR A 223 -5.69 -14.19 9.89
N GLY A 224 -6.30 -15.33 10.20
CA GLY A 224 -6.88 -15.56 11.52
C GLY A 224 -5.85 -15.60 12.65
N SER A 225 -4.63 -16.10 12.40
CA SER A 225 -3.53 -15.94 13.37
C SER A 225 -3.15 -14.47 13.56
N GLY A 226 -3.08 -13.70 12.48
CA GLY A 226 -2.87 -12.24 12.56
C GLY A 226 -3.93 -11.54 13.39
N HIS A 227 -5.21 -11.93 13.24
CA HIS A 227 -6.30 -11.38 14.06
C HIS A 227 -6.12 -11.70 15.54
N LYS A 228 -5.76 -12.95 15.87
CA LYS A 228 -5.52 -13.39 17.25
C LYS A 228 -4.30 -12.70 17.87
N LEU A 229 -3.25 -12.44 17.08
CA LEU A 229 -2.09 -11.67 17.53
C LEU A 229 -2.47 -10.23 17.84
N LEU A 230 -3.23 -9.59 16.95
CA LEU A 230 -3.63 -8.20 17.11
C LEU A 230 -4.53 -8.02 18.34
N LEU A 231 -5.55 -8.87 18.48
CA LEU A 231 -6.45 -8.87 19.65
C LEU A 231 -5.73 -9.26 20.94
N GLY A 232 -4.92 -10.32 20.93
CA GLY A 232 -4.18 -10.72 22.12
C GLY A 232 -3.15 -9.68 22.60
N SER A 233 -2.57 -8.92 21.66
CA SER A 233 -1.68 -7.80 21.99
C SER A 233 -2.46 -6.63 22.58
N LYS A 234 -3.65 -6.33 22.04
CA LYS A 234 -4.58 -5.36 22.62
C LYS A 234 -4.92 -5.75 24.06
N ASP A 235 -5.39 -6.98 24.27
CA ASP A 235 -5.80 -7.47 25.59
C ASP A 235 -4.62 -7.41 26.59
N TYR A 236 -3.40 -7.77 26.16
CA TYR A 236 -2.20 -7.67 26.99
C TYR A 236 -1.92 -6.23 27.46
N LEU A 237 -2.05 -5.26 26.55
CA LEU A 237 -1.82 -3.85 26.83
C LEU A 237 -2.91 -3.24 27.72
N GLU A 238 -4.18 -3.57 27.45
CA GLU A 238 -5.31 -3.09 28.25
C GLU A 238 -5.28 -3.63 29.68
N ASN A 239 -4.86 -4.88 29.88
CA ASN A 239 -4.64 -5.44 31.21
C ASN A 239 -3.50 -4.76 31.98
N LYS A 240 -2.60 -4.04 31.29
CA LYS A 240 -1.57 -3.18 31.92
C LYS A 240 -2.01 -1.74 32.13
N GLY A 241 -3.27 -1.41 31.84
CA GLY A 241 -3.83 -0.07 32.00
C GLY A 241 -3.50 0.89 30.84
N LEU A 242 -2.95 0.40 29.73
CA LEU A 242 -2.77 1.20 28.51
C LEU A 242 -4.02 1.10 27.62
N LYS A 243 -4.33 2.17 26.89
CA LYS A 243 -5.51 2.18 26.01
C LYS A 243 -5.09 1.96 24.56
N VAL A 244 -5.69 0.99 23.88
CA VAL A 244 -5.50 0.80 22.43
C VAL A 244 -6.64 1.49 21.69
N VAL A 245 -6.34 2.59 21.00
CA VAL A 245 -7.35 3.44 20.34
C VAL A 245 -7.68 2.98 18.92
N TYR A 246 -6.75 2.26 18.28
CA TYR A 246 -6.89 1.74 16.93
C TYR A 246 -5.91 0.58 16.65
N GLY A 247 -6.19 -0.19 15.60
CA GLY A 247 -5.24 -1.15 15.05
C GLY A 247 -5.66 -1.60 13.65
N ASP A 248 -4.70 -1.80 12.76
CA ASP A 248 -4.92 -2.20 11.37
C ASP A 248 -3.96 -3.30 10.99
N THR A 249 -4.48 -4.52 10.88
CA THR A 249 -3.82 -5.75 10.42
C THR A 249 -2.61 -6.17 11.25
N ASP A 250 -1.52 -5.43 11.16
CA ASP A 250 -0.22 -5.63 11.79
C ASP A 250 0.18 -4.49 12.74
N SER A 251 -0.59 -3.41 12.80
CA SER A 251 -0.30 -2.24 13.62
C SER A 251 -1.26 -2.03 14.79
N LEU A 252 -0.74 -1.51 15.90
CA LEU A 252 -1.46 -1.10 17.12
C LEU A 252 -1.15 0.35 17.47
N PHE A 253 -2.20 1.11 17.78
CA PHE A 253 -2.12 2.51 18.19
C PHE A 253 -2.44 2.58 19.67
N VAL A 254 -1.42 2.83 20.47
CA VAL A 254 -1.48 2.74 21.93
C VAL A 254 -1.32 4.13 22.51
N MET A 255 -2.30 4.55 23.31
CA MET A 255 -2.24 5.77 24.09
C MET A 255 -1.41 5.52 25.34
N LEU A 256 -0.36 6.32 25.50
CA LEU A 256 0.47 6.32 26.68
C LEU A 256 -0.15 7.23 27.75
N ASN A 257 -0.09 6.78 29.00
CA ASN A 257 -0.55 7.56 30.15
C ASN A 257 0.62 8.41 30.67
N ASP A 258 0.39 9.71 30.91
CA ASP A 258 1.31 10.66 31.55
C ASP A 258 2.77 10.62 31.06
N ILE A 259 3.13 11.51 30.12
CA ILE A 259 4.52 11.62 29.64
C ILE A 259 4.99 13.08 29.57
N SER A 260 6.23 13.32 29.99
CA SER A 260 7.06 14.37 29.39
C SER A 260 7.42 13.95 27.95
N VAL A 261 7.21 14.82 26.95
CA VAL A 261 7.33 14.53 25.50
C VAL A 261 8.60 13.75 25.08
N ASP A 262 9.72 13.91 25.78
CA ASP A 262 11.01 13.26 25.51
C ASP A 262 11.07 11.74 25.80
N ASP A 263 10.01 11.13 26.35
CA ASP A 263 10.00 9.71 26.76
C ASP A 263 9.10 8.79 25.89
N GLY A 264 8.35 9.33 24.92
CA GLY A 264 7.38 8.55 24.12
C GLY A 264 8.00 7.40 23.30
N GLU A 265 9.11 7.65 22.61
CA GLU A 265 9.82 6.62 21.84
C GLU A 265 10.48 5.57 22.77
N ALA A 266 11.05 6.01 23.90
CA ALA A 266 11.69 5.11 24.85
C ALA A 266 10.66 4.17 25.50
N GLN A 267 9.50 4.69 25.91
CA GLN A 267 8.37 3.89 26.38
C GLN A 267 7.86 2.94 25.30
N GLY A 268 7.69 3.40 24.06
CA GLY A 268 7.28 2.56 22.94
C GLY A 268 8.22 1.37 22.72
N LYS A 269 9.54 1.61 22.72
CA LYS A 269 10.56 0.55 22.63
C LYS A 269 10.52 -0.41 23.81
N LYS A 270 10.21 0.06 25.02
CA LYS A 270 10.04 -0.79 26.20
C LYS A 270 8.82 -1.70 26.05
N ILE A 271 7.68 -1.16 25.66
CA ILE A 271 6.43 -1.92 25.43
C ILE A 271 6.64 -2.99 24.35
N VAL A 272 7.33 -2.65 23.26
CA VAL A 272 7.68 -3.60 22.21
C VAL A 272 8.50 -4.78 22.75
N LYS A 273 9.53 -4.52 23.57
CA LYS A 273 10.33 -5.59 24.19
C LYS A 273 9.45 -6.50 25.05
N GLU A 274 8.53 -5.93 25.82
CA GLU A 274 7.61 -6.69 26.67
C GLU A 274 6.63 -7.55 25.85
N LEU A 275 6.01 -7.00 24.81
CA LEU A 275 5.10 -7.74 23.93
C LEU A 275 5.80 -8.86 23.16
N ASN A 276 7.00 -8.61 22.64
CA ASN A 276 7.80 -9.63 21.98
C ASN A 276 8.16 -10.77 22.96
N HIS A 277 8.52 -10.44 24.21
CA HIS A 277 8.78 -11.45 25.23
C HIS A 277 7.51 -12.24 25.60
N TYR A 278 6.38 -11.55 25.75
CA TYR A 278 5.07 -12.17 26.01
C TYR A 278 4.71 -13.20 24.93
N TRP A 279 4.72 -12.80 23.66
CA TRP A 279 4.38 -13.69 22.56
C TRP A 279 5.37 -14.84 22.41
N LYS A 280 6.68 -14.58 22.54
CA LYS A 280 7.69 -15.63 22.51
C LYS A 280 7.45 -16.69 23.58
N ASN A 281 7.16 -16.28 24.81
CA ASN A 281 6.89 -17.22 25.91
C ASN A 281 5.56 -17.95 25.73
N LYS A 282 4.50 -17.24 25.35
CA LYS A 282 3.17 -17.81 25.13
C LYS A 282 3.19 -18.86 24.04
N LEU A 283 3.77 -18.55 22.89
CA LEU A 283 3.87 -19.47 21.76
C LEU A 283 4.73 -20.71 22.09
N LYS A 284 5.84 -20.51 22.80
CA LYS A 284 6.67 -21.64 23.27
C LYS A 284 5.94 -22.54 24.25
N LYS A 285 5.19 -21.97 25.21
CA LYS A 285 4.53 -22.72 26.28
C LYS A 285 3.23 -23.40 25.82
N GLU A 286 2.37 -22.67 25.12
CA GLU A 286 1.01 -23.11 24.77
C GLU A 286 0.97 -23.83 23.41
N PHE A 287 1.77 -23.39 22.44
CA PHE A 287 1.76 -23.90 21.07
C PHE A 287 2.98 -24.76 20.73
N LYS A 288 4.00 -24.80 21.62
CA LYS A 288 5.26 -25.55 21.44
C LYS A 288 6.02 -25.16 20.17
N VAL A 289 5.89 -23.92 19.73
CA VAL A 289 6.59 -23.37 18.54
C VAL A 289 7.60 -22.30 18.93
N GLU A 290 8.63 -22.14 18.10
CA GLU A 290 9.53 -20.99 18.16
C GLU A 290 8.86 -19.78 17.47
N SER A 291 8.83 -18.64 18.16
CA SER A 291 8.27 -17.40 17.62
C SER A 291 9.26 -16.70 16.70
N TYR A 292 8.84 -16.46 15.45
CA TYR A 292 9.51 -15.58 14.49
C TYR A 292 8.84 -14.19 14.41
N LEU A 293 7.84 -13.94 15.25
CA LEU A 293 7.14 -12.66 15.34
C LEU A 293 8.07 -11.61 15.95
N GLU A 294 8.10 -10.44 15.31
CA GLU A 294 8.87 -9.27 15.74
C GLU A 294 8.00 -8.03 15.61
N LEU A 295 7.52 -7.52 16.73
CA LEU A 295 6.92 -6.20 16.82
C LEU A 295 8.05 -5.16 16.86
N GLU A 296 7.90 -4.06 16.13
CA GLU A 296 8.82 -2.93 16.09
C GLU A 296 8.07 -1.65 16.50
N PHE A 297 8.78 -0.71 17.12
CA PHE A 297 8.27 0.65 17.31
C PHE A 297 8.38 1.37 15.97
N GLU A 298 7.26 1.86 15.44
CA GLU A 298 7.24 2.55 14.15
C GLU A 298 7.38 4.07 14.34
N LYS A 299 6.50 4.67 15.14
CA LYS A 299 6.44 6.12 15.32
C LYS A 299 5.69 6.53 16.57
N TYR A 300 5.85 7.79 16.93
CA TYR A 300 5.14 8.46 18.01
C TYR A 300 4.42 9.70 17.46
N TYR A 301 3.12 9.79 17.74
CA TYR A 301 2.31 10.96 17.49
C TYR A 301 2.08 11.71 18.79
N ARG A 302 2.53 12.97 18.83
CA ARG A 302 2.27 13.85 19.98
C ARG A 302 0.80 14.18 20.10
N LYS A 303 0.15 14.50 18.98
CA LYS A 303 -1.29 14.68 18.85
C LYS A 303 -1.82 13.81 17.72
N PHE A 304 -3.01 13.25 17.88
CA PHE A 304 -3.57 12.27 16.96
C PHE A 304 -5.09 12.42 16.86
N ILE A 305 -5.64 12.34 15.66
CA ILE A 305 -7.07 12.52 15.40
C ILE A 305 -7.58 11.34 14.61
N ILE A 306 -8.64 10.71 15.13
CA ILE A 306 -9.50 9.80 14.38
C ILE A 306 -10.87 10.45 14.20
N THR A 307 -11.30 10.60 12.95
CA THR A 307 -12.63 11.13 12.64
C THR A 307 -13.70 10.04 12.71
N PRO A 308 -14.95 10.37 13.05
CA PRO A 308 -16.07 9.44 12.90
C PRO A 308 -16.23 8.94 11.46
N ALA A 309 -16.74 7.73 11.31
CA ALA A 309 -17.21 7.23 10.03
C ALA A 309 -18.44 8.04 9.58
N ARG A 310 -18.63 8.18 8.26
CA ARG A 310 -19.76 8.98 7.75
C ARG A 310 -21.08 8.36 8.20
N GLY A 311 -21.84 9.10 9.03
CA GLY A 311 -23.14 8.68 9.53
C GLY A 311 -23.10 7.61 10.62
N ALA A 312 -21.97 7.45 11.33
CA ALA A 312 -21.87 6.53 12.47
C ALA A 312 -20.98 7.10 13.57
N ASP A 313 -21.24 6.67 14.81
CA ASP A 313 -20.47 7.09 16.00
C ASP A 313 -19.15 6.31 16.17
N ILE A 314 -18.94 5.29 15.35
CA ILE A 314 -17.66 4.56 15.28
C ILE A 314 -16.64 5.33 14.45
N GLY A 315 -15.35 5.16 14.73
CA GLY A 315 -14.30 5.84 13.98
C GLY A 315 -14.20 5.36 12.52
N ALA A 316 -13.64 6.21 11.67
CA ALA A 316 -13.35 5.85 10.30
C ALA A 316 -12.08 4.97 10.23
N LYS A 317 -12.23 3.75 9.71
CA LYS A 317 -11.09 2.86 9.44
C LYS A 317 -10.18 3.45 8.38
N LYS A 318 -8.86 3.34 8.56
CA LYS A 318 -7.82 3.86 7.66
C LYS A 318 -7.96 5.36 7.35
N ARG A 319 -8.47 6.15 8.30
CA ARG A 319 -8.62 7.61 8.18
C ARG A 319 -8.27 8.29 9.50
N TYR A 320 -7.06 8.83 9.56
CA TYR A 320 -6.56 9.53 10.73
C TYR A 320 -5.48 10.54 10.32
N ALA A 321 -5.18 11.46 11.22
CA ALA A 321 -4.04 12.36 11.11
C ALA A 321 -3.29 12.42 12.43
N GLY A 322 -1.98 12.65 12.39
CA GLY A 322 -1.20 12.83 13.61
C GLY A 322 0.02 13.71 13.40
N LEU A 323 0.42 14.38 14.48
CA LEU A 323 1.59 15.24 14.52
C LEU A 323 2.82 14.41 14.87
N VAL A 324 3.76 14.31 13.91
CA VAL A 324 5.04 13.58 14.07
C VAL A 324 6.21 14.55 14.04
N THR A 325 7.21 14.31 14.88
CA THR A 325 8.47 15.04 14.82
C THR A 325 9.45 14.30 13.92
N LYS A 326 9.90 14.96 12.85
CA LYS A 326 10.91 14.43 11.94
C LYS A 326 11.99 15.49 11.72
N ASP A 327 13.25 15.11 11.94
CA ASP A 327 14.41 16.01 11.79
C ASP A 327 14.26 17.32 12.59
N GLY A 328 13.67 17.24 13.79
CA GLY A 328 13.41 18.39 14.67
C GLY A 328 12.24 19.28 14.24
N LYS A 329 11.47 18.90 13.21
CA LYS A 329 10.28 19.63 12.74
C LYS A 329 9.02 18.81 12.93
N GLU A 330 8.00 19.42 13.53
CA GLU A 330 6.66 18.85 13.60
C GLU A 330 6.00 18.92 12.22
N ASN A 331 5.45 17.79 11.77
CA ASN A 331 4.73 17.66 10.51
C ASN A 331 3.46 16.86 10.74
N ILE A 332 2.38 17.22 10.05
CA ILE A 332 1.14 16.45 10.09
C ILE A 332 1.24 15.32 9.06
N GLU A 333 1.12 14.08 9.54
CA GLU A 333 0.94 12.91 8.70
C GLU A 333 -0.56 12.62 8.54
N PHE A 334 -1.02 12.52 7.29
CA PHE A 334 -2.40 12.17 6.96
C PHE A 334 -2.46 10.76 6.36
N VAL A 335 -3.35 9.90 6.86
CA VAL A 335 -3.58 8.56 6.31
C VAL A 335 -5.01 8.42 5.84
N GLY A 336 -5.18 8.12 4.56
CA GLY A 336 -6.48 7.87 3.89
C GLY A 336 -7.46 9.05 3.85
N MET A 337 -7.06 10.20 4.39
CA MET A 337 -7.80 11.47 4.38
C MET A 337 -7.71 12.17 3.01
N GLU A 338 -8.54 13.19 2.83
CA GLU A 338 -8.69 13.96 1.59
C GLU A 338 -7.35 14.50 1.04
N PHE A 339 -6.44 14.94 1.91
CA PHE A 339 -5.11 15.44 1.58
C PHE A 339 -4.32 14.48 0.67
N VAL A 340 -4.25 13.20 1.06
CA VAL A 340 -3.48 12.17 0.34
C VAL A 340 -4.23 11.56 -0.85
N ARG A 341 -5.51 11.87 -1.02
CA ARG A 341 -6.34 11.31 -2.08
C ARG A 341 -6.23 12.13 -3.36
N SER A 342 -5.94 11.49 -4.48
CA SER A 342 -5.82 12.18 -5.77
C SER A 342 -7.16 12.68 -6.33
N ASP A 343 -8.29 12.15 -5.82
CA ASP A 343 -9.64 12.44 -6.31
C ASP A 343 -10.33 13.62 -5.63
N TRP A 344 -9.60 14.36 -4.80
CA TRP A 344 -10.05 15.57 -4.12
C TRP A 344 -9.41 16.84 -4.68
N THR A 345 -10.14 17.94 -4.57
CA THR A 345 -9.73 19.27 -5.07
C THR A 345 -8.54 19.83 -4.29
N LYS A 346 -7.77 20.71 -4.92
CA LYS A 346 -6.65 21.40 -4.26
C LYS A 346 -7.13 22.19 -3.04
N LEU A 347 -8.29 22.85 -3.16
CA LEU A 347 -8.89 23.60 -2.06
C LEU A 347 -9.16 22.72 -0.83
N ALA A 348 -9.79 21.56 -1.00
CA ALA A 348 -10.11 20.68 0.13
C ALA A 348 -8.85 20.17 0.85
N LYS A 349 -7.76 19.94 0.10
CA LYS A 349 -6.47 19.51 0.66
C LYS A 349 -5.82 20.62 1.48
N GLU A 350 -5.74 21.82 0.93
CA GLU A 350 -5.15 22.97 1.62
C GLU A 350 -5.96 23.33 2.87
N PHE A 351 -7.30 23.36 2.75
CA PHE A 351 -8.19 23.59 3.87
C PHE A 351 -8.01 22.53 4.97
N GLN A 352 -7.91 21.25 4.62
CA GLN A 352 -7.68 20.17 5.59
C GLN A 352 -6.34 20.34 6.32
N VAL A 353 -5.26 20.67 5.61
CA VAL A 353 -3.94 20.88 6.23
C VAL A 353 -4.00 22.03 7.23
N GLU A 354 -4.54 23.18 6.81
CA GLU A 354 -4.57 24.37 7.67
C GLU A 354 -5.52 24.19 8.87
N LEU A 355 -6.68 23.56 8.66
CA LEU A 355 -7.61 23.23 9.74
C LEU A 355 -6.94 22.35 10.79
N TYR A 356 -6.28 21.27 10.37
CA TYR A 356 -5.65 20.33 11.29
C TYR A 356 -4.47 20.96 12.01
N GLN A 357 -3.71 21.82 11.34
CA GLN A 357 -2.63 22.59 11.98
C GLN A 357 -3.20 23.46 13.10
N LYS A 358 -4.26 24.25 12.83
CA LYS A 358 -4.90 25.09 13.85
C LYS A 358 -5.46 24.28 15.02
N VAL A 359 -6.11 23.15 14.73
CA VAL A 359 -6.64 22.25 15.78
C VAL A 359 -5.50 21.67 16.62
N PHE A 360 -4.40 21.24 16.01
CA PHE A 360 -3.23 20.76 16.75
C PHE A 360 -2.52 21.87 17.53
N ASP A 361 -2.59 23.12 17.08
CA ASP A 361 -2.05 24.27 17.80
C ASP A 361 -2.98 24.79 18.91
N GLY A 362 -4.21 24.23 19.03
CA GLY A 362 -5.20 24.67 20.01
C GLY A 362 -5.82 26.03 19.68
N VAL A 363 -5.80 26.43 18.40
CA VAL A 363 -6.36 27.69 17.91
C VAL A 363 -7.85 27.51 17.61
N GLU A 364 -8.68 28.47 18.04
CA GLU A 364 -10.10 28.52 17.66
C GLU A 364 -10.26 28.66 16.14
N VAL A 365 -11.06 27.76 15.54
CA VAL A 365 -11.15 27.64 14.07
C VAL A 365 -12.43 28.21 13.48
N GLU A 366 -13.44 28.54 14.29
CA GLU A 366 -14.77 28.88 13.77
C GLU A 366 -14.77 30.09 12.83
N ASP A 367 -14.19 31.21 13.26
CA ASP A 367 -14.12 32.43 12.45
C ASP A 367 -13.27 32.25 11.20
N TRP A 368 -12.18 31.48 11.32
CA TRP A 368 -11.34 31.14 10.18
C TRP A 368 -12.11 30.31 9.14
N ILE A 369 -12.86 29.28 9.58
CA ILE A 369 -13.71 28.46 8.70
C ILE A 369 -14.74 29.35 7.99
N ARG A 370 -15.42 30.25 8.73
CA ARG A 370 -16.39 31.20 8.15
C ARG A 370 -15.73 32.08 7.08
N GLY A 371 -14.53 32.57 7.34
CA GLY A 371 -13.72 33.34 6.39
C GLY A 371 -13.37 32.57 5.11
N GLU A 372 -12.91 31.32 5.23
CA GLU A 372 -12.59 30.46 4.08
C GLU A 372 -13.84 30.18 3.22
N ILE A 373 -14.99 29.95 3.86
CA ILE A 373 -16.27 29.77 3.15
C ILE A 373 -16.67 31.03 2.38
N GLN A 374 -16.47 32.22 2.94
CA GLN A 374 -16.76 33.48 2.24
C GLN A 374 -15.83 33.70 1.03
N LYS A 375 -14.54 33.37 1.16
CA LYS A 375 -13.58 33.42 0.03
C LYS A 375 -13.99 32.46 -1.08
N LEU A 376 -14.41 31.24 -0.75
CA LEU A 376 -14.96 30.29 -1.71
C LEU A 376 -16.20 30.86 -2.42
N LYS A 377 -17.18 31.37 -1.67
CA LYS A 377 -18.42 31.93 -2.23
C LYS A 377 -18.21 33.19 -3.08
N SER A 378 -17.10 33.91 -2.88
CA SER A 378 -16.72 35.08 -3.67
C SER A 378 -15.85 34.76 -4.90
N GLY A 379 -15.66 33.48 -5.22
CA GLY A 379 -14.91 33.05 -6.42
C GLY A 379 -13.39 33.15 -6.29
N LYS A 380 -12.84 33.39 -5.08
CA LYS A 380 -11.39 33.56 -4.87
C LYS A 380 -10.57 32.26 -5.01
N PHE A 381 -11.23 31.11 -5.19
CA PHE A 381 -10.59 29.80 -5.20
C PHE A 381 -10.89 28.96 -6.45
N ASP A 382 -11.41 29.56 -7.52
CA ASP A 382 -11.86 28.84 -8.72
C ASP A 382 -10.76 27.95 -9.33
N ASP A 383 -9.50 28.41 -9.32
CA ASP A 383 -8.32 27.66 -9.77
C ASP A 383 -8.05 26.38 -8.97
N LYS A 384 -8.62 26.27 -7.76
CA LYS A 384 -8.42 25.17 -6.83
C LYS A 384 -9.57 24.16 -6.82
N LEU A 385 -10.62 24.35 -7.62
CA LEU A 385 -11.85 23.53 -7.61
C LEU A 385 -11.83 22.34 -8.59
N ILE A 386 -10.73 22.13 -9.31
CA ILE A 386 -10.62 21.07 -10.31
C ILE A 386 -10.59 19.68 -9.64
N TYR A 387 -11.53 18.81 -10.03
CA TYR A 387 -11.51 17.39 -9.70
C TYR A 387 -10.68 16.60 -10.72
N ARG A 388 -9.93 15.60 -10.24
CA ARG A 388 -9.20 14.66 -11.10
C ARG A 388 -9.54 13.22 -10.75
N LYS A 389 -10.09 12.46 -11.70
CA LYS A 389 -10.47 11.06 -11.47
C LYS A 389 -10.21 10.20 -12.71
N ARG A 390 -9.68 9.00 -12.49
CA ARG A 390 -9.39 8.03 -13.57
C ARG A 390 -10.66 7.28 -13.97
N LEU A 391 -10.95 7.21 -15.27
CA LEU A 391 -11.88 6.25 -15.84
C LEU A 391 -11.24 4.86 -15.82
N ARG A 392 -11.93 3.89 -15.20
CA ARG A 392 -11.40 2.52 -15.00
C ARG A 392 -11.86 1.54 -16.07
N LYS A 393 -12.76 1.98 -16.93
CA LYS A 393 -13.37 1.29 -18.06
C LYS A 393 -13.61 2.33 -19.14
N GLU A 394 -13.97 1.87 -20.33
CA GLU A 394 -14.45 2.76 -21.37
C GLU A 394 -15.72 3.49 -20.92
N VAL A 395 -15.97 4.67 -21.49
CA VAL A 395 -17.04 5.58 -21.05
C VAL A 395 -18.42 4.95 -21.28
N GLU A 396 -18.53 4.14 -22.34
CA GLU A 396 -19.71 3.40 -22.78
C GLU A 396 -20.07 2.27 -21.79
N ASP A 397 -19.07 1.65 -21.15
CA ASP A 397 -19.26 0.55 -20.20
C ASP A 397 -19.91 0.98 -18.88
N TYR A 398 -20.02 2.29 -18.63
CA TYR A 398 -20.78 2.85 -17.51
C TYR A 398 -22.28 2.88 -17.84
N THR A 399 -22.93 1.72 -17.72
CA THR A 399 -24.36 1.52 -18.04
C THR A 399 -25.28 1.57 -16.82
N LYS A 400 -24.96 0.84 -15.74
CA LYS A 400 -25.82 0.74 -14.54
C LYS A 400 -25.80 1.98 -13.64
N ASN A 401 -24.64 2.61 -13.50
CA ASN A 401 -24.45 3.83 -12.72
C ASN A 401 -23.43 4.70 -13.44
N VAL A 402 -23.80 5.93 -13.78
CA VAL A 402 -22.93 6.88 -14.48
C VAL A 402 -22.37 7.86 -13.45
N PRO A 403 -21.16 7.60 -12.91
CA PRO A 403 -20.57 8.46 -11.90
C PRO A 403 -20.22 9.84 -12.48
N PRO A 404 -20.09 10.89 -11.64
CA PRO A 404 -19.92 12.27 -12.12
C PRO A 404 -18.77 12.48 -13.12
N HIS A 405 -17.62 11.85 -12.89
CA HIS A 405 -16.47 11.93 -13.79
C HIS A 405 -16.72 11.25 -15.15
N ALA A 406 -17.46 10.14 -15.19
CA ALA A 406 -17.88 9.53 -16.45
C ALA A 406 -18.93 10.39 -17.18
N ARG A 407 -19.84 11.03 -16.43
CA ARG A 407 -20.81 11.99 -16.99
C ARG A 407 -20.11 13.21 -17.61
N ALA A 408 -19.12 13.76 -16.92
CA ALA A 408 -18.31 14.86 -17.45
C ALA A 408 -17.57 14.45 -18.73
N ALA A 409 -17.00 13.24 -18.77
CA ALA A 409 -16.38 12.70 -19.98
C ALA A 409 -17.40 12.57 -21.13
N LYS A 410 -18.61 12.04 -20.88
CA LYS A 410 -19.68 11.98 -21.89
C LYS A 410 -20.04 13.36 -22.45
N LEU A 411 -20.15 14.38 -21.58
CA LEU A 411 -20.46 15.75 -22.00
C LEU A 411 -19.33 16.39 -22.82
N LEU A 412 -18.07 16.06 -22.55
CA LEU A 412 -16.93 16.51 -23.35
C LEU A 412 -16.92 15.85 -24.73
N MET A 413 -17.18 14.53 -24.79
CA MET A 413 -17.24 13.80 -26.06
C MET A 413 -18.40 14.30 -26.94
N SER A 414 -19.57 14.59 -26.35
CA SER A 414 -20.69 15.16 -27.11
C SER A 414 -20.41 16.56 -27.62
N ARG A 415 -19.73 17.40 -26.83
CA ARG A 415 -19.27 18.74 -27.26
C ARG A 415 -18.21 18.67 -28.36
N ALA A 416 -17.28 17.73 -28.27
CA ALA A 416 -16.28 17.51 -29.31
C ALA A 416 -16.94 17.07 -30.63
N MET A 417 -17.93 16.17 -30.57
CA MET A 417 -18.73 15.79 -31.75
C MET A 417 -19.50 16.98 -32.34
N LEU A 418 -20.11 17.83 -31.50
CA LEU A 418 -20.78 19.06 -31.96
C LEU A 418 -19.80 20.04 -32.64
N PHE A 419 -18.59 20.19 -32.11
CA PHE A 419 -17.56 21.05 -32.69
C PHE A 419 -17.06 20.51 -34.05
N ILE A 420 -16.87 19.19 -34.16
CA ILE A 420 -16.51 18.53 -35.42
C ILE A 420 -17.63 18.72 -36.46
N MET A 421 -18.89 18.51 -36.07
CA MET A 421 -20.04 18.72 -36.95
C MET A 421 -20.19 20.18 -37.41
N GLN A 422 -19.90 21.16 -36.53
CA GLN A 422 -19.89 22.58 -36.88
C GLN A 422 -18.72 22.97 -37.79
N SER A 423 -17.53 22.37 -37.60
CA SER A 423 -16.39 22.60 -38.49
C SER A 423 -16.59 22.02 -39.90
N HIS A 424 -17.18 20.81 -40.01
CA HIS A 424 -17.51 20.22 -41.32
C HIS A 424 -18.65 20.91 -42.06
N SER A 425 -19.58 21.56 -41.33
CA SER A 425 -20.62 22.38 -41.97
C SER A 425 -20.08 23.75 -42.40
N ALA A 426 -19.07 24.32 -41.74
CA ALA A 426 -18.41 25.54 -42.20
C ALA A 426 -17.61 25.33 -43.51
N ASP A 427 -16.94 24.18 -43.66
CA ASP A 427 -16.19 23.87 -44.89
C ASP A 427 -17.10 23.60 -46.12
N GLN A 428 -18.36 23.19 -45.90
CA GLN A 428 -19.32 23.02 -47.00
C GLN A 428 -19.99 24.32 -47.47
N PHE A 429 -19.83 25.43 -46.74
CA PHE A 429 -20.36 26.75 -47.13
C PHE A 429 -19.33 27.67 -47.79
N GLN A 430 -18.08 27.23 -47.99
CA GLN A 430 -17.07 27.95 -48.79
C GLN A 430 -16.88 27.38 -50.20
N SER A 431 -17.66 26.37 -50.60
CA SER A 431 -17.64 25.81 -51.96
C SER A 431 -19.03 25.82 -52.60
N ASN A 432 -19.63 27.00 -52.71
CA ASN A 432 -20.71 27.29 -53.66
C ASN A 432 -20.67 28.75 -54.10
#